data_AF-A0A538C3V3-F1
#
_entry.id   AF-A0A538C3V3-F1
#
_cell.length_a   1.000
_cell.length_b   1.000
_cell.length_c   1.000
_cell.angle_alpha   90.00
_cell.angle_beta   90.00
_cell.angle_gamma   90.00
#
_symmetry.space_group_name_H-M   'P 1'
#
loop_
_entity.id
_entity.type
_entity.pdbx_description
1 polymer ?
#
loop_
_entity_poly.entity_id
_entity_poly.type
_entity_poly.pdbx_seq_one_letter_code
_entity_poly.pdbx_strand_id
1 'polypeptide(L)' 'RRFYLANHVDVAKHEGPGGPWFEVELTDAWVWDMYRPARFVSRVQVVTIHDVNVEDLAHKDIRPDEVAGSEGIS' A
#
# COMPACT_ATOMS: atom_id res chain seq x y z
N ARG A 1 3.54 12.69 -4.48
CA ARG A 1 3.82 11.43 -3.75
C ARG A 1 2.73 10.41 -4.11
N ARG A 2 3.09 9.14 -4.29
CA ARG A 2 2.13 8.04 -4.50
C ARG A 2 2.00 7.26 -3.20
N PHE A 3 0.83 6.74 -2.94
CA PHE A 3 0.56 5.85 -1.81
C PHE A 3 0.06 4.51 -2.34
N TYR A 4 0.38 3.46 -1.60
CA TYR A 4 -0.01 2.10 -1.92
C TYR A 4 -0.62 1.45 -0.68
N LEU A 5 -1.71 0.73 -0.87
CA LEU A 5 -2.23 -0.25 0.07
C LEU A 5 -2.17 -1.59 -0.66
N ALA A 6 -1.37 -2.52 -0.17
CA ALA A 6 -1.14 -3.81 -0.82
C ALA A 6 -1.39 -4.95 0.16
N ASN A 7 -1.79 -6.10 -0.37
CA ASN A 7 -1.90 -7.32 0.43
C ASN A 7 -0.52 -7.91 0.77
N HIS A 8 0.46 -7.68 -0.10
CA HIS A 8 1.84 -8.10 0.11
C HIS A 8 2.81 -7.04 -0.38
N VAL A 9 3.90 -6.87 0.38
CA VAL A 9 5.01 -5.98 0.04
C VAL A 9 6.33 -6.68 0.36
N ASP A 10 7.28 -6.62 -0.57
CA ASP A 10 8.67 -6.99 -0.35
C ASP A 10 9.57 -5.79 -0.63
N VAL A 11 10.59 -5.58 0.21
CA VAL A 11 11.53 -4.47 0.10
C VAL A 11 12.95 -5.01 0.13
N ALA A 12 13.65 -4.88 -0.98
CA ALA A 12 15.06 -5.20 -1.08
C ALA A 12 15.91 -3.92 -1.06
N LYS A 13 16.87 -3.86 -0.13
CA LYS A 13 17.92 -2.84 -0.15
C LYS A 13 19.09 -3.34 -1.00
N HIS A 14 19.57 -2.49 -1.88
CA HIS A 14 20.71 -2.75 -2.74
C HIS A 14 21.82 -1.73 -2.48
N GLU A 15 23.07 -2.14 -2.66
CA GLU A 15 24.25 -1.28 -2.58
C GLU A 15 24.93 -1.19 -3.95
N GLY A 16 25.38 0.00 -4.34
CA GLY A 16 26.02 0.21 -5.63
C GLY A 16 26.88 1.47 -5.67
N PRO A 17 27.57 1.72 -6.80
CA PRO A 17 28.50 2.85 -6.94
C PRO A 17 27.88 4.23 -6.66
N GLY A 18 26.56 4.37 -6.85
CA GLY A 18 25.79 5.58 -6.60
C GLY A 18 25.19 5.68 -5.19
N GLY A 19 25.49 4.75 -4.29
CA GLY A 19 24.89 4.67 -2.96
C GLY A 19 23.76 3.64 -2.85
N PRO A 20 23.13 3.53 -1.67
CA PRO A 20 22.05 2.59 -1.44
C PRO A 20 20.78 3.00 -2.18
N TRP A 21 20.02 2.00 -2.63
CA TRP A 21 18.69 2.18 -3.22
C TRP A 21 17.79 1.02 -2.83
N PHE A 22 16.49 1.19 -3.04
CA PHE A 22 15.45 0.25 -2.65
C PHE A 22 14.65 -0.18 -3.85
N GLU A 23 14.39 -1.48 -3.92
CA GLU A 23 13.39 -2.11 -4.77
C GLU A 23 12.20 -2.50 -3.91
N VAL A 24 11.00 -2.12 -4.34
CA VAL A 24 9.76 -2.45 -3.66
C VAL A 24 8.84 -3.18 -4.63
N GLU A 25 8.49 -4.41 -4.31
CA GLU A 25 7.49 -5.18 -5.03
C GLU A 25 6.19 -5.25 -4.23
N LEU A 26 5.08 -4.87 -4.84
CA LEU A 26 3.75 -4.96 -4.22
C LEU A 26 2.83 -5.83 -5.06
N THR A 27 2.00 -6.64 -4.40
CA THR A 27 1.00 -7.49 -5.03
C THR A 27 -0.40 -7.13 -4.53
N ASP A 28 -1.37 -7.13 -5.43
CA ASP A 28 -2.77 -6.76 -5.17
C ASP A 28 -2.87 -5.40 -4.47
N ALA A 29 -2.41 -4.36 -5.16
CA ALA A 29 -2.27 -3.04 -4.60
C ALA A 29 -3.32 -2.07 -5.12
N TRP A 30 -3.90 -1.30 -4.20
CA TRP A 30 -4.52 -0.02 -4.51
C TRP A 30 -3.43 1.04 -4.59
N VAL A 31 -3.46 1.84 -5.65
CA VAL A 31 -2.56 3.00 -5.82
C VAL A 31 -3.38 4.26 -6.04
N TRP A 32 -2.99 5.33 -5.35
CA TRP A 32 -3.56 6.66 -5.54
C TRP A 32 -2.47 7.75 -5.50
N ASP A 33 -2.73 8.84 -6.23
CA ASP A 33 -1.96 10.08 -6.22
C ASP A 33 -2.92 11.28 -6.16
N MET A 34 -2.41 12.51 -5.98
CA MET A 34 -3.25 13.70 -5.83
C MET A 34 -4.02 14.08 -7.11
N TYR A 35 -3.70 13.48 -8.25
CA TYR A 35 -4.17 13.92 -9.56
C TYR A 35 -5.07 12.89 -10.24
N ARG A 36 -5.20 11.68 -9.68
CA ARG A 36 -5.96 10.58 -10.28
C ARG A 36 -6.74 9.78 -9.23
N PRO A 37 -7.94 9.27 -9.59
CA PRO A 37 -8.67 8.34 -8.74
C PRO A 37 -7.84 7.11 -8.36
N ALA A 38 -8.18 6.50 -7.22
CA ALA A 38 -7.59 5.25 -6.80
C ALA A 38 -7.88 4.14 -7.83
N ARG A 39 -6.87 3.32 -8.11
CA ARG A 39 -6.99 2.17 -9.01
C ARG A 39 -6.36 0.94 -8.38
N PHE A 40 -6.93 -0.22 -8.67
CA PHE A 40 -6.37 -1.51 -8.30
C PHE A 40 -5.40 -2.00 -9.38
N VAL A 41 -4.29 -2.58 -8.96
CA VAL A 41 -3.26 -3.17 -9.83
C VAL A 41 -2.77 -4.48 -9.23
N SER A 42 -2.60 -5.49 -10.08
CA SER A 42 -2.15 -6.82 -9.65
C SER A 42 -0.69 -6.84 -9.19
N ARG A 43 0.18 -6.05 -9.83
CA ARG A 43 1.60 -5.93 -9.48
C ARG A 43 2.10 -4.49 -9.62
N VAL A 44 2.94 -4.06 -8.68
CA VAL A 44 3.70 -2.81 -8.75
C VAL A 44 5.17 -3.10 -8.43
N GLN A 45 6.08 -2.49 -9.19
CA GLN A 45 7.50 -2.45 -8.88
C GLN A 45 7.93 -0.98 -8.78
N VAL A 46 8.61 -0.62 -7.70
CA VAL A 46 9.16 0.72 -7.46
C VAL A 46 10.65 0.61 -7.21
N VAL A 47 11.44 1.41 -7.90
CA VAL A 47 12.87 1.58 -7.64
C VAL A 47 13.10 3.01 -7.19
N THR A 48 13.73 3.21 -6.03
CA THR A 48 13.90 4.54 -5.43
C THR A 48 15.18 4.64 -4.60
N ILE A 49 15.74 5.85 -4.52
CA ILE A 49 16.81 6.23 -3.58
C ILE A 49 16.28 6.93 -2.33
N HIS A 50 14.98 7.19 -2.28
CA HIS A 50 14.31 7.81 -1.13
C HIS A 50 13.88 6.74 -0.14
N ASP A 51 13.57 7.17 1.07
CA ASP A 51 13.04 6.31 2.13
C ASP A 51 11.77 5.57 1.69
N VAL A 52 11.66 4.34 2.14
CA VAL A 52 10.48 3.47 1.99
C VAL A 52 9.91 3.24 3.38
N ASN A 53 8.66 3.66 3.59
CA ASN A 53 7.94 3.42 4.83
C ASN A 53 6.88 2.34 4.60
N VAL A 54 6.91 1.29 5.42
CA VAL A 54 5.95 0.19 5.39
C VAL A 54 5.25 0.13 6.74
N GLU A 55 3.92 0.16 6.72
CA GLU A 55 3.08 0.07 7.90
C GLU A 55 2.06 -1.04 7.69
N ASP A 56 1.98 -1.95 8.66
CA ASP A 56 0.92 -2.97 8.68
C ASP A 56 -0.36 -2.37 9.26
N LEU A 57 -1.46 -2.54 8.53
CA LEU A 57 -2.77 -2.20 9.08
C LEU A 57 -3.11 -3.22 10.17
N ALA A 58 -3.26 -2.73 11.40
CA ALA A 58 -3.88 -3.53 12.45
C ALA A 58 -5.26 -3.97 11.96
N HIS A 59 -5.52 -5.28 11.99
CA HIS A 59 -6.89 -5.76 11.88
C HIS A 59 -7.65 -5.11 13.03
N LYS A 60 -8.47 -4.09 12.74
CA LYS A 60 -9.61 -3.84 13.60
C LYS A 60 -10.40 -5.13 13.52
N ASP A 61 -10.68 -5.75 14.67
CA ASP A 61 -11.73 -6.76 14.77
C ASP A 61 -13.03 -6.08 14.34
N ILE A 62 -13.29 -6.04 13.03
CA ILE A 62 -14.57 -5.62 12.48
C ILE A 62 -15.50 -6.74 12.90
N ARG A 63 -16.15 -6.54 14.04
CA ARG A 63 -17.18 -7.45 14.48
C ARG A 63 -18.34 -7.33 13.48
N PRO A 64 -18.92 -8.45 13.02
CA PRO A 64 -19.95 -8.44 11.98
C PRO A 64 -21.17 -7.54 12.28
N ASP A 65 -21.39 -7.18 13.54
CA ASP A 65 -22.44 -6.26 14.00
C ASP A 65 -22.19 -4.79 13.66
N GLU A 66 -20.94 -4.36 13.42
CA GLU A 66 -20.63 -2.96 13.06
C GLU A 66 -20.89 -2.63 11.59
N VAL A 67 -20.83 -3.62 10.69
CA VAL A 67 -21.13 -3.43 9.25
C VAL A 67 -22.61 -3.50 8.92
N ALA A 68 -23.43 -4.09 9.81
CA ALA A 68 -24.87 -4.25 9.61
C ALA A 68 -25.71 -3.09 10.19
N GLY A 69 -25.08 -2.14 10.89
CA GLY A 69 -25.78 -1.12 11.68
C GLY A 69 -26.17 0.19 10.96
N SER A 70 -25.87 0.37 9.66
CA SER A 70 -26.17 1.62 8.94
C SER A 70 -27.29 1.53 7.90
N GLU A 71 -28.00 0.40 7.81
CA GLU A 71 -29.26 0.32 7.06
C GLU A 71 -30.44 0.27 8.03
N GLY A 72 -30.85 1.44 8.53
CA GLY A 72 -32.05 1.51 9.36
C GLY A 72 -32.18 2.74 10.23
N ILE A 73 -32.24 3.94 9.64
CA ILE A 73 -33.05 5.02 10.21
C ILE A 73 -33.88 5.61 9.08
N SER A 74 -35.19 5.43 9.27
CA SER A 74 -36.30 6.01 8.49
C SER A 74 -36.29 7.54 8.51
#